data_AF-A0A2H5UYT4-F1
#
_entry.id   AF-A0A2H5UYT4-F1
#
_cell.length_a   1.000
_cell.length_b   1.000
_cell.length_c   1.000
_cell.angle_alpha   90.00
_cell.angle_beta   90.00
_cell.angle_gamma   90.00
#
_symmetry.space_group_name_H-M   'P 1'
#
loop_
_entity.id
_entity.type
_entity.pdbx_description
1 polymer ?
#
loop_
_entity_poly.entity_id
_entity_poly.type
_entity_poly.pdbx_seq_one_letter_code
_entity_poly.pdbx_strand_id
1 'polypeptide(L)'
;MKEYRLKKAYLLIATAAVALALLYGATAIASTGERSFSARLDGFQETPSHYTSGWGFINLWISDDGSSISYELWYVNLEADAAAAHIHLGAKGTTGGVIAFLCGGGGKPACPARAGTVRGTITAADILGPADQGIQQGEIGKVVQAIRAGAVYANIHTSKYPAGEIRGQLE
;
A
#
# COMPACT_ATOMS: atom_id res chain seq x y z
N MET A 1 62.87 14.45 24.77
CA MET A 1 61.62 14.74 25.52
C MET A 1 60.50 15.29 24.63
N LYS A 2 60.74 16.32 23.79
CA LYS A 2 59.72 16.99 22.97
C LYS A 2 59.16 16.11 21.82
N GLU A 3 60.04 15.37 21.13
CA GLU A 3 59.64 14.50 20.00
C GLU A 3 58.80 13.27 20.43
N TYR A 4 59.09 12.70 21.60
CA TYR A 4 58.32 11.59 22.16
C TYR A 4 56.88 12.00 22.49
N ARG A 5 56.67 13.26 22.90
CA ARG A 5 55.35 13.83 23.17
C ARG A 5 54.56 14.07 21.87
N LEU A 6 55.21 14.50 20.79
CA LEU A 6 54.56 14.64 19.48
C LEU A 6 54.10 13.29 18.92
N LYS A 7 54.95 12.26 18.94
CA LYS A 7 54.58 10.92 18.42
C LYS A 7 53.40 10.29 19.18
N LYS A 8 53.31 10.48 20.51
CA LYS A 8 52.15 10.07 21.31
C LYS A 8 50.88 10.86 20.97
N ALA A 9 50.99 12.16 20.68
CA ALA A 9 49.85 12.98 20.28
C ALA A 9 49.28 12.54 18.93
N TYR A 10 50.13 12.24 17.94
CA TYR A 10 49.67 11.72 16.63
C TYR A 10 49.00 10.34 16.73
N LEU A 11 49.53 9.45 17.59
CA LEU A 11 48.94 8.13 17.82
C LEU A 11 47.56 8.22 18.50
N LEU A 12 47.39 9.14 19.45
CA LEU A 12 46.12 9.39 20.15
C LEU A 12 45.05 10.02 19.23
N ILE A 13 45.46 10.92 18.33
CA ILE A 13 44.57 11.54 17.34
C ILE A 13 44.11 10.51 16.30
N ALA A 14 45.01 9.63 15.85
CA ALA A 14 44.68 8.56 14.91
C ALA A 14 43.69 7.53 15.50
N THR A 15 43.84 7.16 16.78
CA THR A 15 42.91 6.26 17.47
C THR A 15 41.54 6.91 17.73
N ALA A 16 41.51 8.21 18.02
CA ALA A 16 40.25 8.94 18.19
C ALA A 16 39.47 9.08 16.87
N ALA A 17 40.16 9.27 15.74
CA ALA A 17 39.53 9.35 14.43
C ALA A 17 38.94 8.00 13.97
N VAL A 18 39.59 6.88 14.28
CA VAL A 18 39.06 5.53 13.98
C VAL A 18 37.88 5.18 14.89
N ALA A 19 37.91 5.58 16.17
CA ALA A 19 36.78 5.38 17.09
C ALA A 19 35.55 6.21 16.69
N LEU A 20 35.75 7.43 16.17
CA LEU A 20 34.66 8.28 15.68
C LEU A 20 34.07 7.79 14.35
N ALA A 21 34.89 7.19 13.48
CA ALA A 21 34.42 6.56 12.25
C ALA A 21 33.60 5.29 12.50
N LEU A 22 33.90 4.54 13.57
CA LEU A 22 33.13 3.36 13.99
C LEU A 22 31.79 3.72 14.67
N LEU A 23 31.64 4.93 15.21
CA LEU A 23 30.37 5.44 15.76
C LEU A 23 29.38 5.91 14.66
N TYR A 24 29.86 6.12 13.43
CA TYR A 24 29.02 6.46 12.26
C TYR A 24 28.79 5.27 11.32
N GLY A 25 29.30 4.08 11.66
CA GLY A 25 29.06 2.84 10.94
C GLY A 25 27.63 2.33 11.11
N ALA A 26 26.70 3.02 10.45
CA ALA A 26 25.40 2.54 9.98
C ALA A 26 24.73 1.44 10.82
N THR A 27 24.04 1.84 11.89
CA THR A 27 22.79 1.13 12.21
C THR A 27 21.77 1.48 11.13
N ALA A 28 21.86 0.80 9.98
CA ALA A 28 20.71 0.67 9.11
C ALA A 28 19.70 -0.20 9.86
N ILE A 29 18.96 0.39 10.80
CA ILE A 29 17.69 -0.18 11.22
C ILE A 29 16.88 -0.13 9.93
N ALA A 30 16.77 -1.26 9.25
CA ALA A 30 15.80 -1.41 8.19
C ALA A 30 14.48 -1.01 8.83
N SER A 31 13.94 0.16 8.47
CA SER A 31 12.63 0.56 8.96
C SER A 31 11.68 -0.50 8.42
N THR A 32 11.25 -1.42 9.27
CA THR A 32 10.08 -2.25 9.00
C THR A 32 8.91 -1.29 9.08
N GLY A 33 8.76 -0.44 8.05
CA GLY A 33 7.70 0.54 7.95
C GLY A 33 6.34 -0.15 8.09
N GLU A 34 5.31 0.61 8.39
CA GLU A 34 3.97 0.09 8.61
C GLU A 34 3.59 -0.98 7.57
N ARG A 35 3.09 -2.10 8.09
CA ARG A 35 2.83 -3.33 7.32
C ARG A 35 1.36 -3.67 7.24
N SER A 36 0.54 -3.04 8.07
CA SER A 36 -0.90 -3.26 8.12
C SER A 36 -1.59 -1.96 7.78
N PHE A 37 -2.52 -2.02 6.84
CA PHE A 37 -3.31 -0.87 6.40
C PHE A 37 -4.76 -1.27 6.36
N SER A 38 -5.65 -0.33 6.62
CA SER A 38 -7.08 -0.60 6.61
C SER A 38 -7.86 0.55 6.00
N ALA A 39 -9.09 0.26 5.59
CA ALA A 39 -10.04 1.30 5.22
C ALA A 39 -11.47 0.85 5.54
N ARG A 40 -12.29 1.79 6.00
CA ARG A 40 -13.75 1.66 5.93
C ARG A 40 -14.20 2.09 4.54
N LEU A 41 -15.05 1.29 3.89
CA LEU A 41 -15.62 1.62 2.60
C LEU A 41 -17.07 2.09 2.76
N ASP A 42 -17.42 3.20 2.14
CA ASP A 42 -18.81 3.69 2.03
C ASP A 42 -18.98 4.58 0.79
N GLY A 43 -20.23 4.91 0.44
CA GLY A 43 -20.53 5.70 -0.75
C GLY A 43 -20.14 7.18 -0.64
N PHE A 44 -19.98 7.74 0.56
CA PHE A 44 -19.64 9.16 0.70
C PHE A 44 -18.18 9.44 0.37
N GLN A 45 -17.34 8.43 0.46
CA GLN A 45 -15.93 8.49 0.06
C GLN A 45 -15.74 8.39 -1.46
N GLU A 46 -16.77 8.08 -2.25
CA GLU A 46 -16.69 8.15 -3.70
C GLU A 46 -16.46 9.56 -4.24
N THR A 47 -16.01 9.65 -5.49
CA THR A 47 -15.84 10.92 -6.21
C THR A 47 -16.55 10.84 -7.57
N PRO A 48 -17.76 11.44 -7.72
CA PRO A 48 -18.54 12.13 -6.70
C PRO A 48 -19.16 11.18 -5.66
N SER A 49 -19.55 11.71 -4.49
CA SER A 49 -20.18 10.92 -3.43
C SER A 49 -21.52 10.32 -3.85
N HIS A 50 -21.83 9.14 -3.34
CA HIS A 50 -23.08 8.44 -3.54
C HIS A 50 -23.81 8.21 -2.21
N TYR A 51 -25.15 8.25 -2.27
CA TYR A 51 -26.00 7.81 -1.18
C TYR A 51 -26.40 6.36 -1.44
N THR A 52 -25.79 5.43 -0.72
CA THR A 52 -26.05 3.98 -0.77
C THR A 52 -26.10 3.42 0.65
N SER A 53 -26.81 2.31 0.83
CA SER A 53 -26.80 1.54 2.08
C SER A 53 -25.56 0.65 2.21
N GLY A 54 -24.81 0.47 1.11
CA GLY A 54 -23.62 -0.37 1.04
C GLY A 54 -22.47 0.18 1.87
N TRP A 55 -21.73 -0.72 2.51
CA TRP A 55 -20.49 -0.39 3.21
C TRP A 55 -19.61 -1.63 3.42
N GLY A 56 -18.37 -1.41 3.80
CA GLY A 56 -17.43 -2.51 4.05
C GLY A 56 -16.18 -2.09 4.81
N PHE A 57 -15.27 -3.04 4.93
CA PHE A 57 -13.94 -2.88 5.50
C PHE A 57 -12.93 -3.69 4.71
N ILE A 58 -11.74 -3.13 4.53
CA ILE A 58 -10.59 -3.85 3.99
C ILE A 58 -9.43 -3.77 4.97
N ASN A 59 -8.69 -4.88 5.08
CA ASN A 59 -7.39 -4.94 5.72
C ASN A 59 -6.36 -5.45 4.70
N LEU A 60 -5.19 -4.82 4.68
CA LEU A 60 -4.03 -5.22 3.88
C LEU A 60 -2.85 -5.53 4.80
N TRP A 61 -2.06 -6.53 4.43
CA TRP A 61 -0.81 -6.90 5.09
C TRP A 61 0.31 -7.05 4.08
N ILE A 62 1.34 -6.22 4.19
CA ILE A 62 2.53 -6.25 3.34
C ILE A 62 3.53 -7.26 3.92
N SER A 63 4.08 -8.15 3.09
CA SER A 63 5.13 -9.09 3.48
C SER A 63 6.41 -8.34 3.89
N ASP A 64 7.27 -9.01 4.67
CA ASP A 64 8.50 -8.40 5.19
C ASP A 64 9.44 -7.88 4.10
N ASP A 65 9.50 -8.58 2.97
CA ASP A 65 10.28 -8.22 1.79
C ASP A 65 9.55 -7.26 0.82
N GLY A 66 8.28 -6.94 1.10
CA GLY A 66 7.43 -6.12 0.23
C GLY A 66 7.06 -6.77 -1.11
N SER A 67 7.28 -8.08 -1.26
CA SER A 67 7.00 -8.80 -2.52
C SER A 67 5.55 -9.24 -2.67
N SER A 68 4.75 -9.15 -1.61
CA SER A 68 3.34 -9.52 -1.62
C SER A 68 2.50 -8.70 -0.64
N ILE A 69 1.20 -8.62 -0.94
CA ILE A 69 0.20 -7.94 -0.14
C ILE A 69 -0.98 -8.89 0.04
N SER A 70 -1.16 -9.42 1.24
CA SER A 70 -2.37 -10.18 1.58
C SER A 70 -3.51 -9.22 1.91
N TYR A 71 -4.74 -9.61 1.59
CA TYR A 71 -5.91 -8.78 1.86
C TYR A 71 -7.10 -9.60 2.34
N GLU A 72 -7.93 -8.92 3.13
CA GLU A 72 -9.29 -9.33 3.46
C GLU A 72 -10.21 -8.15 3.23
N LEU A 73 -11.16 -8.30 2.31
CA LEU A 73 -12.21 -7.34 2.02
C LEU A 73 -13.55 -7.94 2.44
N TRP A 74 -14.28 -7.27 3.31
CA TRP A 74 -15.66 -7.63 3.66
C TRP A 74 -16.60 -6.46 3.35
N TYR A 75 -17.80 -6.76 2.87
CA TYR A 75 -18.82 -5.77 2.58
C TYR A 75 -20.23 -6.35 2.71
N VAL A 76 -21.21 -5.45 2.77
CA VAL A 76 -22.62 -5.78 2.91
C VAL A 76 -23.50 -4.67 2.32
N ASN A 77 -24.78 -4.99 2.07
CA ASN A 77 -25.84 -4.06 1.68
C ASN A 77 -25.60 -3.29 0.37
N LEU A 78 -24.83 -3.86 -0.56
CA LEU A 78 -24.71 -3.26 -1.89
C LEU A 78 -26.08 -3.23 -2.58
N GLU A 79 -26.34 -2.15 -3.31
CA GLU A 79 -27.61 -1.89 -3.97
C GLU A 79 -27.81 -2.75 -5.23
N ALA A 80 -26.72 -3.30 -5.77
CA ALA A 80 -26.70 -4.28 -6.84
C ALA A 80 -25.52 -5.25 -6.66
N ASP A 81 -25.48 -6.29 -7.48
CA ASP A 81 -24.43 -7.30 -7.40
C ASP A 81 -23.06 -6.69 -7.75
N ALA A 82 -22.06 -7.01 -6.95
CA ALA A 82 -20.67 -6.59 -7.14
C ALA A 82 -20.12 -7.17 -8.44
N ALA A 83 -19.67 -6.28 -9.31
CA ALA A 83 -19.05 -6.63 -10.58
C ALA A 83 -17.55 -6.85 -10.43
N ALA A 84 -16.87 -5.95 -9.70
CA ALA A 84 -15.43 -6.03 -9.43
C ALA A 84 -15.07 -5.21 -8.19
N ALA A 85 -13.96 -5.56 -7.55
CA ALA A 85 -13.34 -4.75 -6.52
C ALA A 85 -11.87 -4.54 -6.83
N HIS A 86 -11.36 -3.34 -6.56
CA HIS A 86 -10.03 -2.90 -6.98
C HIS A 86 -9.28 -2.16 -5.88
N ILE A 87 -7.96 -2.12 -6.03
CA ILE A 87 -7.08 -1.10 -5.44
C ILE A 87 -6.75 -0.09 -6.54
N HIS A 88 -6.82 1.20 -6.25
CA HIS A 88 -6.54 2.29 -7.18
C HIS A 88 -5.42 3.21 -6.67
N LEU A 89 -4.72 3.88 -7.59
CA LEU A 89 -3.79 4.95 -7.27
C LEU A 89 -4.52 6.29 -7.24
N GLY A 90 -4.75 6.86 -6.05
CA GLY A 90 -5.40 8.15 -5.88
C GLY A 90 -5.43 8.57 -4.42
N ALA A 91 -5.11 9.85 -4.18
CA ALA A 91 -5.28 10.46 -2.87
C ALA A 91 -6.78 10.69 -2.59
N LYS A 92 -7.10 10.97 -1.31
CA LYS A 92 -8.48 11.23 -0.88
C LYS A 92 -9.14 12.31 -1.73
N GLY A 93 -10.34 12.02 -2.25
CA GLY A 93 -11.11 12.92 -3.11
C GLY A 93 -10.64 13.00 -4.57
N THR A 94 -9.70 12.14 -4.98
CA THR A 94 -9.27 12.01 -6.38
C THR A 94 -9.56 10.62 -6.90
N THR A 95 -9.94 10.53 -8.17
CA THR A 95 -10.07 9.25 -8.88
C THR A 95 -8.76 8.97 -9.62
N GLY A 96 -8.33 7.71 -9.65
CA GLY A 96 -7.20 7.30 -10.47
C GLY A 96 -7.33 5.86 -10.95
N GLY A 97 -6.31 5.41 -11.67
CA GLY A 97 -6.34 4.14 -12.37
C GLY A 97 -6.23 2.93 -11.44
N VAL A 98 -6.63 1.78 -11.97
CA VAL A 98 -6.61 0.50 -11.26
C VAL A 98 -5.18 0.00 -11.12
N ILE A 99 -4.77 -0.28 -9.89
CA ILE A 99 -3.51 -0.95 -9.57
C ILE A 99 -3.66 -2.47 -9.70
N ALA A 100 -4.67 -3.03 -9.03
CA ALA A 100 -4.86 -4.47 -8.95
C ALA A 100 -6.33 -4.83 -8.67
N PHE A 101 -6.71 -6.04 -9.08
CA PHE A 101 -8.02 -6.63 -8.76
C PHE A 101 -8.00 -7.33 -7.41
N LEU A 102 -9.10 -7.19 -6.66
CA LEU A 102 -9.40 -7.94 -5.44
C LEU A 102 -10.41 -9.08 -5.72
N CYS A 103 -11.38 -8.86 -6.62
CA CYS A 103 -12.30 -9.86 -7.16
C CYS A 103 -12.91 -9.36 -8.48
N GLY A 104 -13.56 -10.25 -9.23
CA GLY A 104 -14.34 -9.90 -10.43
C GLY A 104 -13.53 -9.62 -11.69
N GLY A 105 -12.25 -10.03 -11.72
CA GLY A 105 -11.37 -9.86 -12.87
C GLY A 105 -9.90 -10.07 -12.52
N GLY A 106 -8.99 -9.85 -13.47
CA GLY A 106 -7.54 -9.96 -13.24
C GLY A 106 -7.07 -11.35 -12.76
N GLY A 107 -7.80 -12.42 -13.10
CA GLY A 107 -7.53 -13.77 -12.63
C GLY A 107 -8.00 -14.06 -11.19
N LYS A 108 -8.63 -13.09 -10.51
CA LYS A 108 -9.26 -13.29 -9.20
C LYS A 108 -10.66 -13.93 -9.33
N PRO A 109 -11.16 -14.63 -8.30
CA PRO A 109 -12.53 -15.14 -8.26
C PRO A 109 -13.58 -14.05 -8.43
N ALA A 110 -14.80 -14.44 -8.80
CA ALA A 110 -15.95 -13.53 -8.80
C ALA A 110 -16.21 -12.94 -7.41
N CYS A 111 -16.70 -11.71 -7.35
CA CYS A 111 -17.10 -11.08 -6.10
C CYS A 111 -18.38 -11.74 -5.55
N PRO A 112 -18.51 -11.96 -4.24
CA PRO A 112 -19.81 -12.21 -3.61
C PRO A 112 -20.84 -11.14 -4.03
N ALA A 113 -22.08 -11.50 -4.32
CA ALA A 113 -23.03 -10.58 -4.95
C ALA A 113 -23.22 -9.27 -4.16
N ARG A 114 -23.93 -9.28 -3.03
CA ARG A 114 -24.27 -8.05 -2.29
C ARG A 114 -23.67 -7.97 -0.89
N ALA A 115 -23.10 -9.07 -0.44
CA ALA A 115 -22.42 -9.19 0.83
C ALA A 115 -21.47 -10.39 0.81
N GLY A 116 -20.37 -10.30 1.56
CA GLY A 116 -19.46 -11.41 1.75
C GLY A 116 -18.06 -10.98 2.10
N THR A 117 -17.16 -11.95 2.15
CA THR A 117 -15.72 -11.73 2.35
C THR A 117 -14.95 -12.25 1.14
N VAL A 118 -13.98 -11.47 0.69
CA VAL A 118 -12.98 -11.83 -0.30
C VAL A 118 -11.61 -11.81 0.37
N ARG A 119 -10.83 -12.86 0.16
CA ARG A 119 -9.44 -12.96 0.63
C ARG A 119 -8.54 -13.30 -0.53
N GLY A 120 -7.31 -12.82 -0.47
CA GLY A 120 -6.32 -13.16 -1.46
C GLY A 120 -4.95 -12.55 -1.18
N THR A 121 -4.07 -12.74 -2.15
CA THR A 121 -2.73 -12.15 -2.17
C THR A 121 -2.53 -11.47 -3.51
N ILE A 122 -1.95 -10.27 -3.48
CA ILE A 122 -1.45 -9.52 -4.63
C ILE A 122 0.06 -9.70 -4.67
N THR A 123 0.56 -10.07 -5.83
CA THR A 123 1.98 -10.19 -6.17
C THR A 123 2.31 -9.26 -7.34
N ALA A 124 3.57 -9.19 -7.76
CA ALA A 124 3.97 -8.43 -8.94
C ALA A 124 3.12 -8.79 -10.18
N ALA A 125 2.77 -10.06 -10.38
CA ALA A 125 1.97 -10.51 -11.52
C ALA A 125 0.55 -9.91 -11.54
N ASP A 126 0.03 -9.48 -10.39
CA ASP A 126 -1.31 -8.89 -10.26
C ASP A 126 -1.32 -7.37 -10.47
N ILE A 127 -0.15 -6.72 -10.55
CA ILE A 127 -0.04 -5.27 -10.72
C ILE A 127 -0.22 -4.93 -12.19
N LEU A 128 -1.27 -4.17 -12.51
CA LEU A 128 -1.64 -3.78 -13.87
C LEU A 128 -1.07 -2.41 -14.28
N GLY A 129 -1.00 -1.49 -13.33
CA GLY A 129 -0.49 -0.14 -13.54
C GLY A 129 -0.95 0.79 -12.41
N PRO A 130 -1.42 2.02 -12.68
CA PRO A 130 -1.63 2.66 -13.99
C PRO A 130 -0.36 3.36 -14.55
N ALA A 131 -0.01 3.03 -15.81
CA ALA A 131 1.26 3.42 -16.43
C ALA A 131 1.40 4.92 -16.67
N ASP A 132 0.30 5.59 -17.01
CA ASP A 132 0.19 7.04 -17.18
C ASP A 132 0.35 7.82 -15.87
N GLN A 133 0.09 7.17 -14.73
CA GLN A 133 0.36 7.71 -13.40
C GLN A 133 1.67 7.15 -12.79
N GLY A 134 2.52 6.51 -13.60
CA GLY A 134 3.88 6.15 -13.22
C GLY A 134 4.08 4.78 -12.57
N ILE A 135 3.04 3.94 -12.48
CA ILE A 135 3.15 2.54 -12.05
C ILE A 135 2.98 1.65 -13.29
N GLN A 136 4.03 0.93 -13.67
CA GLN A 136 4.00 -0.06 -14.73
C GLN A 136 3.55 -1.43 -14.21
N GLN A 137 3.15 -2.30 -15.13
CA GLN A 137 2.83 -3.69 -14.80
C GLN A 137 4.03 -4.35 -14.10
N GLY A 138 3.77 -5.08 -13.01
CA GLY A 138 4.83 -5.74 -12.23
C GLY A 138 5.50 -4.90 -11.14
N GLU A 139 5.31 -3.59 -11.08
CA GLU A 139 6.04 -2.70 -10.17
C GLU A 139 5.46 -2.66 -8.74
N ILE A 140 5.38 -3.82 -8.06
CA ILE A 140 4.81 -3.91 -6.71
C ILE A 140 5.54 -3.03 -5.67
N GLY A 141 6.84 -2.77 -5.85
CA GLY A 141 7.59 -1.87 -4.97
C GLY A 141 7.02 -0.44 -4.95
N LYS A 142 6.56 0.07 -6.11
CA LYS A 142 5.90 1.38 -6.18
C LYS A 142 4.52 1.36 -5.55
N VAL A 143 3.80 0.25 -5.69
CA VAL A 143 2.49 0.05 -5.03
C VAL A 143 2.64 0.06 -3.51
N VAL A 144 3.62 -0.65 -2.96
CA VAL A 144 3.93 -0.64 -1.52
C VAL A 144 4.27 0.78 -1.03
N GLN A 145 5.04 1.54 -1.81
CA GLN A 145 5.32 2.94 -1.50
C GLN A 145 4.05 3.80 -1.51
N ALA A 146 3.18 3.63 -2.50
CA ALA A 146 1.92 4.37 -2.60
C ALA A 146 0.95 4.03 -1.45
N ILE A 147 0.89 2.76 -1.02
CA ILE A 147 0.13 2.34 0.17
C ILE A 147 0.64 3.06 1.42
N ARG A 148 1.96 2.98 1.67
CA ARG A 148 2.60 3.64 2.83
C ARG A 148 2.46 5.17 2.81
N ALA A 149 2.25 5.77 1.65
CA ALA A 149 2.02 7.20 1.50
C ALA A 149 0.53 7.59 1.66
N GLY A 150 -0.37 6.64 1.92
CA GLY A 150 -1.81 6.89 1.97
C GLY A 150 -2.39 7.34 0.63
N ALA A 151 -1.75 6.97 -0.48
CA ALA A 151 -2.07 7.45 -1.83
C ALA A 151 -2.91 6.45 -2.64
N VAL A 152 -3.53 5.47 -1.98
CA VAL A 152 -4.33 4.44 -2.62
C VAL A 152 -5.66 4.23 -1.89
N TYR A 153 -6.67 3.80 -2.63
CA TYR A 153 -7.97 3.47 -2.09
C TYR A 153 -8.45 2.12 -2.61
N ALA A 154 -9.29 1.46 -1.82
CA ALA A 154 -10.07 0.31 -2.25
C ALA A 154 -11.45 0.77 -2.72
N ASN A 155 -11.97 0.11 -3.76
CA ASN A 155 -13.30 0.40 -4.30
C ASN A 155 -14.04 -0.88 -4.71
N ILE A 156 -15.37 -0.87 -4.63
CA ILE A 156 -16.24 -1.91 -5.18
C ILE A 156 -17.19 -1.29 -6.19
N HIS A 157 -17.24 -1.87 -7.39
CA HIS A 157 -18.14 -1.51 -8.47
C HIS A 157 -19.33 -2.46 -8.50
N THR A 158 -20.52 -1.92 -8.76
CA THR A 158 -21.73 -2.72 -8.97
C THR A 158 -22.37 -2.36 -10.31
N SER A 159 -23.33 -3.17 -10.77
CA SER A 159 -24.04 -2.86 -12.02
C SER A 159 -24.86 -1.56 -11.93
N LYS A 160 -25.26 -1.13 -10.72
CA LYS A 160 -25.95 0.15 -10.48
C LYS A 160 -24.98 1.32 -10.40
N TYR A 161 -23.78 1.11 -9.86
CA TYR A 161 -22.72 2.12 -9.78
C TYR A 161 -21.43 1.63 -10.47
N PRO A 162 -21.36 1.67 -11.81
CA PRO A 162 -20.21 1.13 -12.55
C PRO A 162 -18.90 1.87 -12.29
N ALA A 163 -18.95 3.14 -11.90
CA ALA A 163 -17.77 3.93 -11.54
C ALA A 163 -17.26 3.65 -10.12
N GLY A 164 -18.05 2.96 -9.29
CA GLY A 164 -17.78 2.69 -7.88
C GLY A 164 -19.03 2.94 -7.02
N GLU A 165 -19.40 1.97 -6.18
CA GLU A 165 -20.49 2.12 -5.20
C GLU A 165 -19.97 2.53 -3.82
N ILE A 166 -18.88 1.92 -3.35
CA ILE A 166 -18.26 2.21 -2.05
C ILE A 166 -16.74 2.28 -2.13
N ARG A 167 -16.13 3.30 -1.52
CA ARG A 167 -14.69 3.57 -1.52
C ARG A 167 -14.15 3.73 -0.11
N GLY A 168 -12.89 3.39 0.11
CA GLY A 168 -12.16 3.66 1.34
C GLY A 168 -10.68 3.96 1.07
N GLN A 169 -10.17 5.07 1.60
CA GLN A 169 -8.74 5.40 1.54
C GLN A 169 -7.96 4.49 2.50
N LEU A 170 -6.86 3.90 2.04
CA LEU A 170 -6.02 3.04 2.88
C LEU A 170 -5.07 3.88 3.72
N GLU A 171 -5.08 3.61 5.03
CA GLU A 171 -4.23 4.23 6.05
C GLU A 171 -3.75 3.20 7.08
#